data_AF-A0A7G8ZLW7-F1
#
_entry.id   AF-A0A7G8ZLW7-F1
#
_cell.length_a   1.000
_cell.length_b   1.000
_cell.length_c   1.000
_cell.angle_alpha   90.00
_cell.angle_beta   90.00
_cell.angle_gamma   90.00
#
_symmetry.space_group_name_H-M   'P 1'
#
loop_
_entity.id
_entity.type
_entity.pdbx_description
1 polymer ?
#
loop_
_entity_poly.entity_id
_entity_poly.type
_entity_poly.pdbx_seq_one_letter_code
_entity_poly.pdbx_strand_id
1 'polypeptide(L)'
;MSAPTRFDTLAEAASRYGQASLDNYSLVRSLAEQISTGFCKYLGDSKKCVYLVPPDGPFSPVDHGSGAFSVSGQGFLPLGEIKFGLAVRVSHTGDWIRVVLSAEKEGPDLDVGIVGGRNFAFRLPITEERLQEFFAILFEHLTDWFNDQANHYANGVYGGGAMGFEFLHSEEGE
;
A
#
# COMPACT_ATOMS: atom_id res chain seq x y z
N MET A 1 32.88 -6.66 35.87
CA MET A 1 31.99 -5.93 34.95
C MET A 1 31.12 -5.02 35.80
N SER A 2 31.10 -3.70 35.55
CA SER A 2 30.22 -2.79 36.27
C SER A 2 28.76 -3.02 35.89
N ALA A 3 27.84 -2.77 36.82
CA ALA A 3 26.41 -2.80 36.54
C ALA A 3 26.03 -1.68 35.54
N PRO A 4 25.08 -1.93 34.62
CA PRO A 4 24.65 -0.94 33.65
C PRO A 4 24.05 0.29 34.35
N THR A 5 24.34 1.46 33.80
CA THR A 5 23.74 2.72 34.25
C THR A 5 22.30 2.82 33.76
N ARG A 6 21.52 3.74 34.35
CA ARG A 6 20.17 4.06 33.85
C ARG A 6 20.18 4.52 32.39
N PHE A 7 21.25 5.21 31.98
CA PHE A 7 21.42 5.63 30.60
C PHE A 7 21.63 4.44 29.67
N ASP A 8 22.46 3.46 30.08
CA ASP A 8 22.69 2.25 29.28
C ASP A 8 21.39 1.46 29.07
N THR A 9 20.55 1.34 30.11
CA THR A 9 19.23 0.70 29.98
C THR A 9 18.32 1.45 29.00
N LEU A 10 18.31 2.79 29.03
CA LEU A 10 17.52 3.59 28.09
C LEU A 10 18.05 3.47 26.66
N ALA A 11 19.37 3.49 26.48
CA ALA A 11 20.02 3.35 25.18
C ALA A 11 19.75 1.97 24.56
N GLU A 12 19.78 0.90 25.36
CA GLU A 12 19.44 -0.45 24.91
C GLU A 12 17.97 -0.55 24.48
N ALA A 13 17.04 0.02 25.26
CA ALA A 13 15.63 0.07 24.90
C ALA A 13 15.39 0.85 23.59
N ALA A 14 16.05 2.00 23.42
CA ALA A 14 15.98 2.80 22.20
C ALA A 14 16.58 2.06 21.00
N SER A 15 17.68 1.32 21.18
CA SER A 15 18.29 0.50 20.13
C SER A 15 17.36 -0.62 19.67
N ARG A 16 16.72 -1.32 20.62
CA ARG A 16 15.73 -2.36 20.31
C ARG A 16 14.54 -1.80 19.54
N TYR A 17 14.03 -0.62 19.94
CA TYR A 17 12.97 0.08 19.23
C TYR A 17 13.41 0.43 17.80
N GLY A 18 14.59 1.02 17.63
CA GLY A 18 15.12 1.41 16.33
C GLY A 18 15.28 0.23 15.37
N GLN A 19 15.76 -0.91 15.87
CA GLN A 19 15.86 -2.13 15.07
C GLN A 19 14.47 -2.63 14.64
N ALA A 20 13.51 -2.66 15.57
CA ALA A 20 12.15 -3.09 15.25
C ALA A 20 11.47 -2.17 14.21
N SER A 21 11.67 -0.86 14.29
CA SER A 21 11.17 0.09 13.28
C SER A 21 11.77 -0.13 11.89
N LEU A 22 13.08 -0.40 11.82
CA LEU A 22 13.78 -0.70 10.56
C LEU A 22 13.30 -2.02 9.95
N ASP A 23 13.10 -3.04 10.79
CA ASP A 23 12.58 -4.34 10.37
C ASP A 23 11.15 -4.21 9.82
N ASN A 24 10.28 -3.47 10.52
CA ASN A 24 8.93 -3.17 10.08
C ASN A 24 8.91 -2.48 8.70
N TYR A 25 9.66 -1.39 8.55
CA TYR A 25 9.75 -0.67 7.27
C TYR A 25 10.26 -1.57 6.14
N SER A 26 11.29 -2.38 6.41
CA SER A 26 11.88 -3.27 5.40
C SER A 26 10.87 -4.32 4.92
N LEU A 27 10.08 -4.89 5.84
CA LEU A 27 9.03 -5.86 5.50
C LEU A 27 7.88 -5.22 4.73
N VAL A 28 7.39 -4.07 5.18
CA VAL A 28 6.33 -3.33 4.46
C VAL A 28 6.77 -2.97 3.06
N ARG A 29 7.98 -2.44 2.89
CA ARG A 29 8.53 -2.10 1.58
C ARG A 29 8.63 -3.32 0.67
N SER A 30 9.18 -4.43 1.18
CA SER A 30 9.32 -5.66 0.42
C SER A 30 7.96 -6.21 -0.03
N LEU A 31 6.95 -6.18 0.86
CA LEU A 31 5.59 -6.56 0.51
C LEU A 31 5.00 -5.65 -0.57
N ALA A 32 5.15 -4.32 -0.42
CA ALA A 32 4.60 -3.35 -1.37
C ALA A 32 5.18 -3.56 -2.79
N GLU A 33 6.48 -3.81 -2.89
CA GLU A 33 7.17 -4.11 -4.16
C GLU A 33 6.67 -5.44 -4.78
N GLN A 34 6.44 -6.47 -3.94
CA GLN A 34 5.85 -7.73 -4.36
C GLN A 34 4.41 -7.57 -4.86
N ILE A 35 3.58 -6.79 -4.16
CA ILE A 35 2.20 -6.51 -4.58
C ILE A 35 2.19 -5.74 -5.90
N SER A 36 2.98 -4.67 -6.03
CA SER A 36 3.02 -3.89 -7.27
C SER A 36 3.42 -4.74 -8.48
N THR A 37 4.40 -5.63 -8.32
CA THR A 37 4.87 -6.49 -9.40
C THR A 37 3.90 -7.64 -9.67
N GLY A 38 3.43 -8.31 -8.62
CA GLY A 38 2.60 -9.51 -8.70
C GLY A 38 1.18 -9.20 -9.13
N PHE A 39 0.59 -8.11 -8.65
CA PHE A 39 -0.78 -7.74 -9.00
C PHE A 39 -0.90 -7.37 -10.48
N CYS A 40 0.10 -6.69 -11.06
CA CYS A 40 0.06 -6.42 -12.49
C CYS A 40 0.11 -7.71 -13.35
N LYS A 41 0.89 -8.70 -12.92
CA LYS A 41 0.90 -10.03 -13.55
C LYS A 41 -0.44 -10.76 -13.39
N TYR A 42 -1.05 -10.64 -12.20
CA TYR A 42 -2.35 -11.23 -11.91
C TYR A 42 -3.46 -10.67 -12.82
N LEU A 43 -3.45 -9.36 -13.09
CA LEU A 43 -4.38 -8.71 -14.02
C LEU A 43 -4.18 -9.14 -15.49
N GLY A 44 -3.05 -9.78 -15.82
CA GLY A 44 -2.78 -10.32 -17.16
C GLY A 44 -2.45 -9.25 -18.20
N ASP A 45 -2.08 -8.05 -17.78
CA ASP A 45 -1.72 -6.98 -18.73
C ASP A 45 -0.28 -7.14 -19.23
N SER A 46 -0.07 -6.90 -20.52
CA SER A 46 1.24 -6.98 -21.16
C SER A 46 2.11 -5.74 -20.93
N LYS A 47 1.51 -4.60 -20.55
CA LYS A 47 2.25 -3.38 -20.18
C LYS A 47 2.23 -3.20 -18.67
N LYS A 48 3.19 -2.42 -18.13
CA LYS A 48 3.17 -2.01 -16.72
C LYS A 48 1.82 -1.33 -16.40
N CYS A 49 1.16 -1.84 -15.38
CA CYS A 49 -0.22 -1.54 -15.03
C CYS A 49 -0.43 -1.30 -13.53
N VAL A 50 0.64 -1.39 -12.73
CA VAL A 50 0.64 -1.03 -11.31
C VAL A 50 1.94 -0.30 -10.98
N TYR A 51 1.83 0.83 -10.29
CA TYR A 51 2.96 1.61 -9.75
C TYR A 51 2.78 1.86 -8.25
N LEU A 52 3.89 1.88 -7.51
CA LEU A 52 3.93 2.38 -6.14
C LEU A 52 3.96 3.91 -6.16
N VAL A 53 2.96 4.52 -5.51
CA VAL A 53 2.76 5.96 -5.45
C VAL A 53 2.51 6.42 -4.01
N PRO A 54 2.67 7.72 -3.68
CA PRO A 54 2.35 8.23 -2.36
C PRO A 54 0.88 7.94 -1.98
N PRO A 55 0.58 7.62 -0.71
CA PRO A 55 -0.77 7.28 -0.27
C PRO A 55 -1.73 8.48 -0.31
N ASP A 56 -1.20 9.69 -0.16
CA ASP A 56 -1.95 10.94 -0.10
C ASP A 56 -1.39 11.97 -1.09
N GLY A 57 -2.17 13.02 -1.35
CA GLY A 57 -1.81 14.09 -2.28
C GLY A 57 -1.88 13.67 -3.76
N PRO A 58 -1.46 14.56 -4.68
CA PRO A 58 -1.39 14.26 -6.11
C PRO A 58 -0.41 13.13 -6.42
N PHE A 59 -0.68 12.35 -7.46
CA PHE A 59 0.24 11.31 -7.92
C PHE A 59 0.31 11.24 -9.44
N SER A 60 1.34 10.54 -9.92
CA SER A 60 1.46 10.12 -11.32
C SER A 60 1.89 8.65 -11.35
N PRO A 61 1.47 7.88 -12.38
CA PRO A 61 1.75 6.45 -12.51
C PRO A 61 3.20 6.22 -12.97
N VAL A 62 4.14 6.56 -12.09
CA VAL A 62 5.59 6.40 -12.25
C VAL A 62 6.15 5.79 -10.97
N ASP A 63 7.39 5.31 -11.00
CA ASP A 63 8.02 4.75 -9.81
C ASP A 63 8.48 5.88 -8.87
N HIS A 64 7.87 5.98 -7.69
CA HIS A 64 8.25 6.97 -6.66
C HIS A 64 9.35 6.48 -5.71
N GLY A 65 9.74 5.19 -5.81
CA GLY A 65 10.71 4.57 -4.91
C GLY A 65 10.31 4.74 -3.44
N SER A 66 11.24 5.19 -2.60
CA SER A 66 10.95 5.49 -1.19
C SER A 66 9.89 6.59 -1.01
N GLY A 67 9.63 7.44 -2.02
CA GLY A 67 8.58 8.45 -2.02
C GLY A 67 7.16 7.89 -1.95
N ALA A 68 6.96 6.61 -2.25
CA ALA A 68 5.64 5.97 -2.21
C ALA A 68 5.10 5.70 -0.80
N PHE A 69 5.93 5.83 0.24
CA PHE A 69 5.57 5.46 1.61
C PHE A 69 5.28 6.70 2.47
N SER A 70 4.30 6.62 3.38
CA SER A 70 3.90 7.72 4.28
C SER A 70 5.01 8.23 5.20
N VAL A 71 6.02 7.40 5.44
CA VAL A 71 7.19 7.71 6.27
C VAL A 71 8.30 8.40 5.47
N SER A 72 8.14 8.57 4.16
CA SER A 72 9.12 9.24 3.32
C SER A 72 9.29 10.70 3.71
N GLY A 73 10.55 11.15 3.74
CA GLY A 73 10.89 12.50 4.21
C GLY A 73 10.68 12.73 5.71
N GLN A 74 10.18 11.75 6.47
CA GLN A 74 10.12 11.83 7.91
C GLN A 74 11.49 11.51 8.52
N GLY A 75 11.90 12.28 9.53
CA GLY A 75 13.16 12.06 10.25
C GLY A 75 13.14 10.85 11.19
N PHE A 76 12.07 10.04 11.19
CA PHE A 76 11.92 8.86 12.03
C PHE A 76 11.07 7.79 11.34
N LEU A 77 11.30 6.52 11.72
CA LEU A 77 10.51 5.38 11.27
C LEU A 77 9.60 4.89 12.42
N PRO A 78 8.27 4.88 12.24
CA PRO A 78 7.35 4.39 13.25
C PRO A 78 7.45 2.87 13.38
N LEU A 79 7.33 2.39 14.62
CA LEU A 79 7.00 1.00 14.89
C LEU A 79 5.47 0.86 14.85
N GLY A 80 4.91 0.82 13.64
CA GLY A 80 3.47 0.71 13.42
C GLY A 80 3.11 0.92 11.95
N GLU A 81 1.87 1.32 11.72
CA GLU A 81 1.26 1.49 10.39
C GLU A 81 2.08 2.37 9.43
N ILE A 82 2.40 1.82 8.26
CA ILE A 82 2.99 2.52 7.12
C ILE A 82 2.03 2.40 5.94
N LYS A 83 1.71 3.55 5.32
CA LYS A 83 0.78 3.61 4.18
C LYS A 83 1.53 3.78 2.87
N PHE A 84 0.96 3.23 1.80
CA PHE A 84 1.44 3.41 0.43
C PHE A 84 0.28 3.27 -0.56
N GLY A 85 0.40 3.91 -1.72
CA GLY A 85 -0.58 3.81 -2.79
C GLY A 85 -0.15 2.83 -3.89
N LEU A 86 -1.12 2.17 -4.50
CA LEU A 86 -1.01 1.46 -5.76
C LEU A 86 -1.77 2.25 -6.82
N ALA A 87 -1.06 2.86 -7.77
CA ALA A 87 -1.68 3.36 -8.99
C ALA A 87 -1.91 2.18 -9.93
N VAL A 88 -3.17 1.77 -10.09
CA VAL A 88 -3.58 0.64 -10.93
C VAL A 88 -4.22 1.17 -12.20
N ARG A 89 -3.79 0.68 -13.37
CA ARG A 89 -4.41 1.01 -14.65
C ARG A 89 -5.73 0.24 -14.79
N VAL A 90 -6.79 0.97 -15.10
CA VAL A 90 -8.17 0.44 -15.13
C VAL A 90 -8.83 0.55 -16.50
N SER A 91 -8.15 1.16 -17.48
CA SER A 91 -8.66 1.24 -18.85
C SER A 91 -7.55 1.05 -19.89
N HIS A 92 -7.97 0.74 -21.12
CA HIS A 92 -7.08 0.71 -22.28
C HIS A 92 -6.68 2.10 -22.78
N THR A 93 -7.42 3.13 -22.38
CA THR A 93 -7.21 4.55 -22.74
C THR A 93 -6.22 5.26 -21.82
N GLY A 94 -5.77 4.62 -20.74
CA GLY A 94 -4.73 5.16 -19.86
C GLY A 94 -5.21 5.73 -18.54
N ASP A 95 -6.39 5.34 -18.07
CA ASP A 95 -6.93 5.79 -16.79
C ASP A 95 -6.32 5.00 -15.62
N TRP A 96 -6.02 5.70 -14.53
CA TRP A 96 -5.39 5.15 -13.33
C TRP A 96 -6.22 5.48 -12.09
N ILE A 97 -6.31 4.51 -11.18
CA ILE A 97 -6.88 4.71 -9.85
C ILE A 97 -5.83 4.46 -8.78
N ARG A 98 -5.86 5.20 -7.68
CA ARG A 98 -5.04 4.91 -6.51
C ARG A 98 -5.82 4.10 -5.48
N VAL A 99 -5.35 2.89 -5.18
CA VAL A 99 -5.75 2.13 -4.00
C VAL A 99 -4.74 2.39 -2.90
N VAL A 100 -5.20 2.77 -1.71
CA VAL A 100 -4.31 2.99 -0.57
C VAL A 100 -4.29 1.74 0.30
N LEU A 101 -3.09 1.26 0.58
CA LEU A 101 -2.83 0.17 1.50
C LEU A 101 -2.13 0.71 2.76
N SER A 102 -2.39 0.07 3.88
CA SER A 102 -1.61 0.21 5.09
C SER A 102 -1.03 -1.14 5.49
N ALA A 103 0.17 -1.15 6.06
CA ALA A 103 0.77 -2.37 6.56
C ALA A 103 1.63 -2.12 7.79
N GLU A 104 1.66 -3.10 8.69
CA GLU A 104 2.54 -3.14 9.85
C GLU A 104 2.81 -4.57 10.30
N LYS A 105 3.98 -4.77 10.90
CA LYS A 105 4.36 -6.05 11.47
C LYS A 105 3.73 -6.21 12.86
N GLU A 106 2.80 -7.13 12.99
CA GLU A 106 2.21 -7.54 14.26
C GLU A 106 2.72 -8.92 14.69
N GLY A 107 3.68 -8.94 15.61
CA GLY A 107 4.23 -10.20 16.12
C GLY A 107 4.84 -11.08 15.00
N PRO A 108 4.29 -12.28 14.74
CA PRO A 108 4.76 -13.17 13.65
C PRO A 108 4.14 -12.86 12.27
N ASP A 109 3.20 -11.93 12.21
CA ASP A 109 2.42 -11.62 11.02
C ASP A 109 2.74 -10.22 10.49
N LEU A 110 2.48 -10.00 9.20
CA LEU A 110 2.48 -8.69 8.56
C LEU A 110 1.05 -8.39 8.15
N ASP A 111 0.40 -7.50 8.88
CA ASP A 111 -0.98 -7.14 8.69
C ASP A 111 -1.09 -6.05 7.64
N VAL A 112 -2.07 -6.19 6.75
CA VAL A 112 -2.28 -5.32 5.60
C VAL A 112 -3.74 -4.92 5.54
N GLY A 113 -4.02 -3.63 5.56
CA GLY A 113 -5.34 -3.05 5.37
C GLY A 113 -5.49 -2.45 3.98
N ILE A 114 -6.65 -2.68 3.34
CA ILE A 114 -7.09 -1.90 2.18
C ILE A 114 -7.96 -0.77 2.71
N VAL A 115 -7.64 0.49 2.39
CA VAL A 115 -8.46 1.63 2.82
C VAL A 115 -9.84 1.52 2.19
N GLY A 116 -10.89 1.47 3.03
CA GLY A 116 -12.27 1.23 2.57
C GLY A 116 -12.57 -0.23 2.21
N GLY A 117 -11.64 -1.15 2.47
CA GLY A 117 -11.77 -2.58 2.20
C GLY A 117 -11.51 -3.43 3.45
N ARG A 118 -11.05 -4.66 3.21
CA ARG A 118 -10.79 -5.65 4.28
C ARG A 118 -9.32 -5.69 4.67
N ASN A 119 -9.05 -6.17 5.89
CA ASN A 119 -7.71 -6.50 6.34
C ASN A 119 -7.31 -7.93 5.93
N PHE A 120 -6.00 -8.16 5.77
CA PHE A 120 -5.39 -9.44 5.46
C PHE A 120 -4.07 -9.59 6.21
N ALA A 121 -3.89 -10.71 6.90
CA ALA A 121 -2.66 -11.02 7.63
C ALA A 121 -1.78 -11.98 6.82
N PHE A 122 -0.52 -11.61 6.61
CA PHE A 122 0.50 -12.48 6.04
C PHE A 122 1.35 -13.11 7.14
N ARG A 123 1.28 -14.44 7.29
CA ARG A 123 2.25 -15.17 8.10
C ARG A 123 3.63 -15.04 7.45
N LEU A 124 4.64 -14.62 8.20
CA LEU A 124 6.02 -14.57 7.70
C LEU A 124 6.67 -15.98 7.73
N PRO A 125 7.43 -16.39 6.71
CA PRO A 125 7.69 -15.66 5.46
C PRO A 125 6.49 -15.70 4.50
N ILE A 126 6.33 -14.62 3.73
CA ILE A 126 5.24 -14.48 2.74
C ILE A 126 5.42 -15.50 1.63
N THR A 127 4.37 -16.26 1.33
CA THR A 127 4.37 -17.24 0.23
C THR A 127 3.60 -16.71 -0.98
N GLU A 128 3.89 -17.29 -2.15
CA GLU A 128 3.23 -16.88 -3.40
C GLU A 128 1.75 -17.21 -3.39
N GLU A 129 1.33 -18.33 -2.78
CA GLU A 129 -0.08 -18.70 -2.64
C GLU A 129 -0.86 -17.63 -1.85
N ARG A 130 -0.26 -17.13 -0.76
CA ARG A 130 -0.86 -16.08 0.05
C ARG A 130 -0.93 -14.74 -0.70
N LEU A 131 0.06 -14.44 -1.54
CA LEU A 131 0.00 -13.27 -2.42
C LEU A 131 -1.13 -13.39 -3.44
N GLN A 132 -1.34 -14.56 -4.04
CA GLN A 132 -2.44 -14.80 -4.98
C GLN A 132 -3.82 -14.63 -4.31
N GLU A 133 -3.99 -15.14 -3.08
CA GLU A 133 -5.20 -14.88 -2.30
C GLU A 133 -5.44 -13.38 -2.08
N PHE A 134 -4.39 -12.64 -1.72
CA PHE A 134 -4.50 -11.19 -1.54
C PHE A 134 -4.80 -10.46 -2.85
N PHE A 135 -4.25 -10.90 -3.99
CA PHE A 135 -4.57 -10.33 -5.30
C PHE A 135 -6.03 -10.52 -5.68
N ALA A 136 -6.62 -11.67 -5.36
CA ALA A 136 -8.06 -11.87 -5.56
C ALA A 136 -8.89 -10.87 -4.74
N ILE A 137 -8.51 -10.61 -3.48
CA ILE A 137 -9.18 -9.63 -2.61
C ILE A 137 -9.01 -8.20 -3.15
N LEU A 138 -7.81 -7.85 -3.61
CA LEU A 138 -7.54 -6.52 -4.17
C LEU A 138 -8.32 -6.29 -5.47
N PHE A 139 -8.42 -7.32 -6.31
CA PHE A 139 -9.22 -7.29 -7.52
C PHE A 139 -10.72 -7.14 -7.21
N GLU A 140 -11.25 -7.97 -6.31
CA GLU A 140 -12.64 -7.89 -5.84
C GLU A 140 -12.96 -6.48 -5.33
N HIS A 141 -12.11 -5.93 -4.46
CA HIS A 141 -12.28 -4.57 -3.93
C HIS A 141 -12.35 -3.50 -5.02
N LEU A 142 -11.46 -3.56 -6.01
CA LEU A 142 -11.45 -2.63 -7.14
C LEU A 142 -12.73 -2.76 -7.98
N THR A 143 -13.14 -3.99 -8.32
CA THR A 143 -14.33 -4.22 -9.12
C THR A 143 -15.60 -3.79 -8.40
N ASP A 144 -15.71 -4.08 -7.10
CA ASP A 144 -16.85 -3.69 -6.27
C ASP A 144 -16.95 -2.16 -6.20
N TRP A 145 -15.82 -1.47 -6.01
CA TRP A 145 -15.83 -0.02 -5.98
C TRP A 145 -16.39 0.60 -7.27
N PHE A 146 -15.95 0.14 -8.45
CA PHE A 146 -16.49 0.65 -9.72
C PHE A 146 -17.98 0.36 -9.89
N ASN A 147 -18.40 -0.86 -9.54
CA ASN A 147 -19.81 -1.26 -9.61
C ASN A 147 -20.67 -0.41 -8.66
N ASP A 148 -20.20 -0.17 -7.44
CA ASP A 148 -20.90 0.65 -6.46
C ASP A 148 -21.01 2.09 -6.93
N GLN A 149 -19.92 2.71 -7.42
CA GLN A 149 -20.00 4.08 -7.96
C GLN A 149 -20.99 4.20 -9.12
N ALA A 150 -21.02 3.23 -10.03
CA ALA A 150 -21.99 3.19 -11.12
C ALA A 150 -23.43 3.03 -10.60
N ASN A 151 -23.65 2.16 -9.61
CA ASN A 151 -24.94 1.96 -8.97
C ASN A 151 -25.41 3.21 -8.22
N HIS A 152 -24.52 3.91 -7.53
CA HIS A 152 -24.81 5.17 -6.85
C HIS A 152 -25.25 6.27 -7.82
N TYR A 153 -24.56 6.39 -8.96
CA TYR A 153 -24.96 7.29 -10.04
C TYR A 153 -26.35 6.93 -10.61
N ALA A 154 -26.58 5.65 -10.92
CA ALA A 154 -27.85 5.19 -11.51
C ALA A 154 -29.05 5.35 -10.57
N ASN A 155 -28.85 5.20 -9.25
CA ASN A 155 -29.92 5.18 -8.26
C ASN A 155 -30.02 6.47 -7.42
N GLY A 156 -29.18 7.48 -7.69
CA GLY A 156 -29.29 8.82 -7.11
C GLY A 156 -28.92 8.94 -5.62
N VAL A 157 -28.20 7.97 -5.05
CA VAL A 157 -27.78 8.00 -3.63
C VAL A 157 -26.28 8.28 -3.57
N TYR A 158 -25.89 9.56 -3.60
CA TYR A 158 -24.52 9.96 -3.31
C TYR A 158 -24.33 10.07 -1.79
N GLY A 159 -23.63 9.11 -1.18
CA GLY A 159 -23.29 9.20 0.24
C GLY A 159 -22.68 7.93 0.81
N GLY A 160 -21.35 7.85 0.83
CA GLY A 160 -20.63 6.93 1.71
C GLY A 160 -19.25 6.49 1.20
N GLY A 161 -18.18 7.16 1.64
CA GLY A 161 -16.81 6.63 1.61
C GLY A 161 -15.95 7.09 0.43
N ALA A 162 -14.98 7.96 0.70
CA ALA A 162 -14.08 8.52 -0.30
C ALA A 162 -12.92 7.55 -0.64
N MET A 163 -12.93 6.98 -1.84
CA MET A 163 -11.69 6.80 -2.60
C MET A 163 -11.61 7.97 -3.59
N GLY A 164 -10.51 8.73 -3.55
CA GLY A 164 -10.28 9.84 -4.46
C GLY A 164 -10.07 9.33 -5.88
N PHE A 165 -10.93 9.72 -6.81
CA PHE A 165 -10.80 9.45 -8.24
C PHE A 165 -10.29 10.71 -8.92
N GLU A 166 -9.13 10.65 -9.56
CA GLU A 166 -8.56 11.75 -10.32
C GLU A 166 -8.37 11.29 -11.78
N PHE A 167 -9.11 11.89 -12.71
CA PHE A 167 -8.92 11.65 -14.13
C PHE A 167 -7.62 12.34 -14.57
N LEU A 168 -6.60 11.55 -14.92
CA LEU A 168 -5.47 12.03 -15.69
C LEU A 168 -5.84 11.96 -17.16
N HIS A 169 -6.46 13.02 -17.68
CA HIS A 169 -6.58 13.18 -19.14
C HIS A 169 -5.19 13.45 -19.70
N SER A 170 -4.61 12.48 -20.41
CA SER A 170 -3.51 12.77 -21.34
C SER A 170 -4.11 13.50 -22.52
N GLU A 171 -3.96 14.83 -22.57
CA GLU A 171 -4.11 15.58 -23.82
C GLU A 171 -3.01 15.09 -24.77
N GLU A 172 -3.36 14.18 -25.68
CA GLU A 172 -2.60 14.01 -26.91
C GLU A 172 -2.76 15.30 -27.70
N GLY A 173 -1.79 16.21 -27.54
CA GLY A 173 -1.61 17.34 -28.43
C GLY A 173 -1.22 16.87 -29.82
N GLU A 174 -1.88 17.45 -30.83
CA GLU A 174 -1.64 17.34 -32.28
C GLU A 174 -0.17 17.30 -32.72
#